data_AF-A0AAW2V3R9-F1
#
_entry.id   AF-A0AAW2V3R9-F1
#
_cell.length_a   1.000
_cell.length_b   1.000
_cell.length_c   1.000
_cell.angle_alpha   90.00
_cell.angle_beta   90.00
_cell.angle_gamma   90.00
#
_symmetry.space_group_name_H-M   'P 1'
#
loop_
_entity.id
_entity.type
_entity.pdbx_description
1 polymer ?
#
loop_
_entity_poly.entity_id
_entity_poly.type
_entity_poly.pdbx_seq_one_letter_code
_entity_poly.pdbx_strand_id
1 'polypeptide(L)' 'MVAGKKTAGSGDEERQVHPWLQDVLKTLRNSKGKLILISNNCPPLRKSEIEYYAMLAKVGVHHYNGSE' A
#
# COMPACT_ATOMS: atom_id res chain seq x y z
N MET A 1 22.07 -28.55 25.72
CA MET A 1 21.04 -28.33 24.68
C MET A 1 21.08 -26.86 24.28
N VAL A 2 21.64 -26.56 23.11
CA VAL A 2 21.70 -25.20 22.55
C VAL A 2 20.38 -24.95 21.82
N ALA A 3 19.58 -24.03 22.33
CA ALA A 3 18.42 -23.52 21.61
C ALA A 3 18.90 -22.51 20.57
N GLY A 4 18.97 -22.95 19.30
CA GLY A 4 19.28 -22.08 18.17
C GLY A 4 18.24 -20.96 18.06
N LYS A 5 18.68 -19.73 18.29
CA LYS A 5 17.91 -18.52 17.96
C LYS A 5 17.68 -18.53 16.45
N LYS A 6 16.41 -18.49 16.03
CA LYS A 6 16.04 -18.31 14.63
C LYS A 6 16.64 -16.99 14.15
N THR A 7 17.58 -17.07 13.22
CA THR A 7 18.09 -15.95 12.45
C THR A 7 16.98 -15.49 11.50
N ALA A 8 16.26 -14.43 11.87
CA ALA A 8 15.40 -13.71 10.92
C ALA A 8 16.35 -12.95 9.98
N GLY A 9 16.35 -13.38 8.72
CA GLY A 9 17.21 -12.83 7.68
C GLY A 9 16.92 -11.36 7.39
N SER A 10 18.02 -10.65 7.15
CA SER A 10 18.19 -9.62 6.10
C SER A 10 17.13 -8.52 5.97
N GLY A 11 17.43 -7.38 6.59
CA GLY A 11 17.45 -6.08 5.92
C GLY A 11 16.33 -5.78 4.93
N ASP A 12 15.10 -5.62 5.44
CA ASP A 12 14.12 -4.82 4.74
C ASP A 12 14.49 -3.36 4.98
N GLU A 13 15.24 -2.80 4.03
CA GLU A 13 15.41 -1.37 3.90
C GLU A 13 14.03 -0.73 3.98
N GLU A 14 13.80 -0.08 5.13
CA GLU A 14 12.59 0.65 5.46
C GLU A 14 12.57 1.87 4.54
N ARG A 15 12.30 1.65 3.24
CA ARG A 15 11.71 2.70 2.40
C ARG A 15 10.58 3.20 3.25
N GLN A 16 10.62 4.49 3.59
CA GLN A 16 9.68 5.17 4.44
C GLN A 16 8.34 5.31 3.71
N VAL A 17 7.80 4.17 3.27
CA VAL A 17 6.49 4.05 2.68
C VAL A 17 5.56 4.19 3.86
N HIS A 18 4.89 5.34 3.91
CA HIS A 18 3.90 5.66 4.92
C HIS A 18 3.08 4.41 5.29
N PRO A 19 2.90 4.10 6.59
CA PRO A 19 2.42 2.81 7.07
C PRO A 19 1.09 2.39 6.40
N TRP A 20 0.23 3.34 6.08
CA TRP A 20 -1.04 3.12 5.39
C TRP A 20 -0.90 2.52 3.98
N LEU A 21 0.19 2.81 3.23
CA LEU A 21 0.38 2.26 1.88
C LEU A 21 0.68 0.76 1.92
N GLN A 22 1.41 0.31 2.95
CA GLN A 22 1.81 -1.09 3.08
C GLN A 22 0.59 -1.99 3.27
N ASP A 23 -0.41 -1.55 4.04
CA ASP A 23 -1.65 -2.30 4.24
C ASP A 23 -2.57 -2.27 3.02
N VAL A 24 -2.59 -1.17 2.26
CA VAL A 24 -3.25 -1.13 0.94
C VAL A 24 -2.61 -2.15 0.00
N LEU A 25 -1.28 -2.23 -0.07
CA LEU A 25 -0.59 -3.22 -0.91
C LEU A 25 -0.86 -4.66 -0.48
N LYS A 26 -0.90 -4.94 0.82
CA LYS A 26 -1.24 -6.27 1.34
C LYS A 26 -2.69 -6.66 1.00
N THR A 27 -3.63 -5.71 1.09
CA THR A 27 -5.04 -5.97 0.78
C THR A 27 -5.30 -6.12 -0.72
N LEU A 28 -4.59 -5.36 -1.56
CA LEU A 28 -4.61 -5.51 -3.02
C LEU A 28 -4.02 -6.85 -3.47
N ARG A 29 -2.88 -7.26 -2.91
CA ARG A 29 -2.26 -8.58 -3.21
C ARG A 29 -3.17 -9.76 -2.85
N ASN A 30 -3.90 -9.64 -1.75
CA ASN A 30 -4.85 -10.67 -1.32
C ASN A 30 -6.22 -10.55 -2.01
N SER A 31 -6.39 -9.65 -2.98
CA SER A 31 -7.66 -9.39 -3.68
C SER A 31 -8.84 -9.06 -2.76
N LYS A 32 -8.57 -8.56 -1.54
CA LYS A 32 -9.60 -8.20 -0.56
C LYS A 32 -10.11 -6.77 -0.76
N GLY A 33 -9.27 -5.89 -1.32
CA GLY A 33 -9.64 -4.52 -1.66
C GLY A 33 -10.47 -4.47 -2.94
N LYS A 34 -11.70 -3.94 -2.86
CA LYS A 34 -12.62 -3.79 -4.01
C LYS A 34 -12.72 -2.35 -4.53
N LEU A 35 -12.28 -1.38 -3.73
CA LEU A 35 -12.32 0.04 -4.03
C LEU A 35 -11.15 0.75 -3.36
N ILE A 36 -10.47 1.64 -4.08
CA ILE A 36 -9.48 2.56 -3.53
C ILE A 36 -10.05 3.98 -3.58
N LEU A 37 -9.98 4.68 -2.46
CA LEU A 37 -10.31 6.09 -2.35
C LEU A 37 -9.03 6.91 -2.28
N ILE A 38 -8.90 7.89 -3.17
CA ILE A 38 -7.76 8.82 -3.17
C ILE A 38 -8.28 10.23 -2.92
N SER A 39 -7.83 10.84 -1.84
CA SER A 39 -8.11 12.23 -1.52
C SER A 39 -7.31 13.19 -2.40
N ASN A 40 -7.88 14.36 -2.70
CA ASN A 40 -7.18 15.40 -3.46
C ASN A 40 -5.96 16.01 -2.74
N ASN A 41 -5.85 15.85 -1.42
CA ASN A 41 -4.70 16.33 -0.63
C ASN A 41 -3.45 15.43 -0.72
N CYS A 42 -3.49 14.31 -1.46
CA CYS A 42 -2.34 13.44 -1.63
C CYS A 42 -1.32 14.04 -2.63
N PRO A 43 0.00 13.98 -2.36
CA PRO A 43 1.01 14.43 -3.32
C PRO A 43 0.92 13.63 -4.63
N PRO A 44 1.13 14.28 -5.79
CA PRO A 44 0.86 13.69 -7.11
C PRO A 44 1.63 12.39 -7.36
N LEU A 45 2.89 12.31 -6.91
CA LEU A 45 3.69 11.09 -7.05
C LEU A 45 3.07 9.88 -6.34
N ARG A 46 2.54 10.08 -5.13
CA ARG A 46 1.91 9.01 -4.34
C ARG A 46 0.55 8.63 -4.93
N LYS A 47 -0.18 9.60 -5.48
CA LYS A 47 -1.42 9.36 -6.21
C LYS A 47 -1.18 8.46 -7.43
N SER A 48 -0.18 8.79 -8.26
CA SER A 48 0.23 7.95 -9.40
C SER A 48 0.67 6.54 -8.98
N GLU A 49 1.41 6.43 -7.87
CA GLU A 49 1.84 5.13 -7.34
C GLU A 49 0.65 4.26 -6.90
N ILE A 50 -0.31 4.82 -6.17
CA ILE A 50 -1.52 4.10 -5.75
C ILE A 50 -2.38 3.70 -6.95
N GLU A 51 -2.60 4.63 -7.90
CA GLU A 51 -3.36 4.36 -9.13
C GLU A 51 -2.73 3.23 -9.96
N TYR A 52 -1.40 3.21 -10.05
CA TYR A 52 -0.67 2.15 -10.74
C TYR A 52 -0.91 0.78 -10.10
N TYR A 53 -0.80 0.68 -8.77
CA TYR A 53 -1.10 -0.58 -8.07
C TYR A 53 -2.57 -0.98 -8.16
N ALA A 54 -3.49 -0.01 -8.15
CA ALA A 54 -4.91 -0.27 -8.34
C ALA A 54 -5.22 -0.85 -9.73
N MET A 55 -4.60 -0.30 -10.77
CA MET A 55 -4.73 -0.77 -12.15
C MET A 55 -4.24 -2.20 -12.30
N LEU A 56 -3.07 -2.53 -11.75
CA LEU A 56 -2.54 -3.90 -11.76
C LEU A 56 -3.46 -4.88 -11.03
N ALA A 57 -4.06 -4.46 -9.92
CA ALA A 57 -4.99 -5.27 -9.12
C ALA A 57 -6.42 -5.31 -9.70
N LYS A 58 -6.69 -4.58 -10.80
CA LYS A 58 -8.03 -4.41 -11.39
C LYS A 58 -9.09 -3.92 -10.38
N VAL A 59 -8.69 -2.99 -9.52
CA VAL A 59 -9.55 -2.40 -8.47
C VAL A 59 -10.04 -1.03 -8.93
N GLY A 60 -11.31 -0.71 -8.63
CA GLY A 60 -11.86 0.62 -8.92
C GLY A 60 -11.19 1.71 -8.09
N VAL A 61 -10.88 2.84 -8.71
CA VAL A 61 -10.32 4.03 -8.04
C VAL A 61 -11.35 5.14 -8.06
N HIS A 62 -11.63 5.73 -6.90
CA HIS A 62 -12.50 6.88 -6.76
C HIS A 62 -11.72 8.08 -6.21
N HIS A 63 -11.66 9.15 -6.99
CA HIS A 63 -11.06 10.41 -6.54
C HIS A 63 -12.07 11.16 -5.68
N TYR A 64 -11.78 11.25 -4.39
CA TYR A 64 -12.57 12.04 -3.45
C TYR A 64 -12.07 13.48 -3.47
N ASN A 65 -12.92 14.39 -3.95
CA ASN A 65 -12.56 15.80 -4.10
C ASN A 65 -12.86 16.66 -2.85
N GLY A 66 -13.26 16.05 -1.73
CA GLY A 66 -13.79 16.78 -0.57
C GLY A 66 -15.23 17.23 -0.82
N SER A 67 -16.10 17.04 0.17
CA SER A 67 -17.34 17.82 0.24
C SER A 67 -16.96 19.23 0.67
N GLU A 68 -17.53 20.24 0.02
CA GLU A 68 -17.68 21.57 0.62
C GLU A 68 -18.39 21.48 1.98
#